data_AF-A0A416CKM6-F1
#
_entry.id   AF-A0A416CKM6-F1
#
_cell.length_a   1.000
_cell.length_b   1.000
_cell.length_c   1.000
_cell.angle_alpha   90.00
_cell.angle_beta   90.00
_cell.angle_gamma   90.00
#
_symmetry.space_group_name_H-M   'P 1'
#
loop_
_entity.id
_entity.type
_entity.pdbx_description
1 polymer ?
#
loop_
_entity_poly.entity_id
_entity_poly.type
_entity_poly.pdbx_seq_one_letter_code
_entity_poly.pdbx_strand_id
1 'polypeptide(L)'
;MRTLFREVNIMEDFKERAKELVSKMTLAEKIAQMQHDAPAIERLGIPAYNWWNEALHGVARSGTATVFPQAIAMAASFNEDLMYKVAEDISNEVRAKYNGYKSFGSTKIYQDLPAGRRT
;
A
#
# COMPACT_ATOMS: atom_id res chain seq x y z
N MET A 1 33.91 18.15 12.03
CA MET A 1 33.57 16.82 11.49
C MET A 1 32.24 16.35 12.08
N ARG A 2 31.12 16.89 11.58
CA ARG A 2 29.77 16.33 11.75
C ARG A 2 28.99 16.68 10.49
N THR A 3 28.52 15.64 9.84
CA THR A 3 28.01 15.60 8.47
C THR A 3 26.73 16.43 8.35
N LEU A 4 26.85 17.63 7.80
CA LEU A 4 25.75 18.54 7.46
C LEU A 4 25.37 18.31 5.99
N PHE A 5 24.73 17.20 5.64
CA PHE A 5 24.03 17.07 4.37
C PHE A 5 22.92 16.02 4.51
N ARG A 6 21.70 16.42 4.12
CA ARG A 6 20.57 15.58 3.69
C ARG A 6 19.46 15.25 4.71
N GLU A 7 18.85 16.27 5.30
CA GLU A 7 17.37 16.29 5.40
C GLU A 7 16.82 16.76 4.05
N VAL A 8 16.96 15.93 3.00
CA VAL A 8 16.13 16.13 1.82
C VAL A 8 14.72 15.79 2.28
N ASN A 9 13.80 16.75 2.18
CA ASN A 9 12.38 16.52 2.41
C ASN A 9 11.96 15.27 1.62
N ILE A 10 11.80 14.15 2.33
CA ILE A 10 11.63 12.81 1.75
C ILE A 10 10.39 12.78 0.83
N MET A 11 9.38 13.60 1.13
CA MET A 11 8.20 13.73 0.30
C MET A 11 8.47 14.41 -1.04
N GLU A 12 9.33 15.43 -1.06
CA GLU A 12 9.77 16.11 -2.28
C GLU A 12 10.57 15.13 -3.16
N ASP A 13 11.45 14.33 -2.54
CA ASP A 13 12.21 13.27 -3.24
C ASP A 13 11.30 12.24 -3.92
N PHE A 14 10.27 11.73 -3.22
CA PHE A 14 9.35 10.77 -3.83
C PHE A 14 8.55 11.34 -4.99
N LYS A 15 8.10 12.60 -4.88
CA LYS A 15 7.38 13.27 -5.97
C LYS A 15 8.25 13.43 -7.21
N GLU A 16 9.49 13.89 -7.04
CA GLU A 16 10.41 14.07 -8.17
C GLU A 16 10.78 12.72 -8.80
N ARG A 17 11.03 11.68 -8.00
CA ARG A 17 11.26 10.32 -8.51
C ARG A 17 10.06 9.75 -9.26
N ALA A 18 8.85 9.97 -8.76
CA ALA A 18 7.63 9.55 -9.45
C ALA A 18 7.45 10.29 -10.79
N LYS A 19 7.67 11.62 -10.81
CA LYS A 19 7.63 12.42 -12.05
C LYS A 19 8.65 11.92 -13.06
N GLU A 20 9.88 11.68 -12.63
CA GLU A 20 10.96 11.18 -13.48
C GLU A 20 10.58 9.81 -14.06
N LEU A 21 10.07 8.89 -13.24
CA LEU A 21 9.63 7.56 -13.68
C LEU A 21 8.51 7.67 -14.74
N VAL A 22 7.48 8.47 -14.47
CA VAL A 22 6.35 8.66 -15.38
C VAL A 22 6.77 9.36 -16.68
N SER A 23 7.76 10.27 -16.64
CA SER A 23 8.29 10.91 -17.85
C SER A 23 8.98 9.93 -18.80
N LYS A 24 9.51 8.81 -18.28
CA LYS A 24 10.17 7.75 -19.06
C LYS A 24 9.16 6.76 -19.69
N MET A 25 7.89 6.84 -19.33
CA MET A 25 6.83 5.98 -19.86
C MET A 25 6.27 6.51 -21.19
N THR A 26 6.00 5.60 -22.11
CA THR A 26 5.16 5.84 -23.29
C THR A 26 3.72 6.13 -22.88
N LEU A 27 2.91 6.66 -23.81
CA LEU A 27 1.49 6.89 -23.55
C LEU A 27 0.75 5.57 -23.25
N ALA A 28 1.06 4.49 -23.98
CA ALA A 28 0.45 3.18 -23.77
C ALA A 28 0.78 2.62 -22.38
N GLU A 29 2.05 2.70 -21.96
CA GLU A 29 2.48 2.31 -20.61
C GLU A 29 1.72 3.12 -19.54
N LYS A 30 1.58 4.44 -19.70
CA LYS A 30 0.81 5.28 -18.76
C LYS A 30 -0.64 4.85 -18.63
N ILE A 31 -1.31 4.61 -19.77
CA ILE A 31 -2.71 4.14 -19.79
C ILE A 31 -2.84 2.81 -19.06
N ALA A 32 -1.91 1.88 -19.29
CA ALA A 32 -1.91 0.58 -18.64
C ALA A 32 -1.72 0.66 -17.11
N GLN A 33 -1.05 1.70 -16.60
CA GLN A 33 -0.89 1.93 -15.16
C GLN A 33 -2.10 2.60 -14.49
N MET A 34 -3.16 2.95 -15.24
CA MET A 34 -4.38 3.57 -14.68
C MET A 34 -5.41 2.57 -14.14
N GLN A 35 -5.12 1.27 -14.21
CA GLN A 35 -5.97 0.21 -13.70
C GLN A 35 -5.37 -0.42 -12.44
N HIS A 36 -6.20 -1.14 -11.69
CA HIS A 36 -5.78 -1.79 -10.46
C HIS A 36 -4.84 -2.96 -10.69
N ASP A 37 -5.00 -3.67 -11.79
CA ASP A 37 -4.18 -4.76 -12.29
C ASP A 37 -3.07 -4.23 -13.21
N ALA A 38 -2.21 -3.36 -12.68
CA ALA A 38 -1.16 -2.71 -13.45
C ALA A 38 -0.11 -3.73 -13.94
N PRO A 39 0.11 -3.86 -15.27
CA PRO A 39 1.10 -4.78 -15.80
C PRO A 39 2.53 -4.29 -15.53
N ALA A 40 3.48 -5.21 -15.65
CA ALA A 40 4.90 -4.88 -15.57
C ALA A 40 5.32 -3.94 -16.72
N ILE A 41 6.28 -3.06 -16.44
CA ILE A 41 7.01 -2.30 -17.46
C ILE A 41 8.47 -2.72 -17.38
N GLU A 42 8.79 -3.82 -18.07
CA GLU A 42 10.10 -4.50 -17.98
C GLU A 42 11.27 -3.59 -18.33
N ARG A 43 11.13 -2.75 -19.37
CA ARG A 43 12.16 -1.78 -19.79
C ARG A 43 12.53 -0.78 -18.69
N LEU A 44 11.59 -0.49 -17.78
CA LEU A 44 11.79 0.41 -16.65
C LEU A 44 12.03 -0.34 -15.33
N GLY A 45 12.07 -1.67 -15.35
CA GLY A 45 12.23 -2.50 -14.15
C GLY A 45 11.06 -2.41 -13.17
N ILE A 46 9.86 -2.05 -13.65
CA ILE A 46 8.66 -1.95 -12.83
C ILE A 46 7.95 -3.32 -12.84
N PRO A 47 7.83 -4.02 -11.71
CA PRO A 47 7.10 -5.28 -11.66
C PRO A 47 5.60 -5.03 -11.85
N ALA A 48 4.86 -6.06 -12.27
CA ALA A 48 3.41 -6.02 -12.23
C ALA A 48 2.95 -5.85 -10.79
N TYR A 49 1.93 -5.02 -10.56
CA TYR A 49 1.41 -4.79 -9.21
C TYR A 49 -0.10 -4.65 -9.19
N ASN A 50 -0.69 -4.95 -8.04
CA ASN A 50 -2.10 -4.70 -7.78
C ASN A 50 -2.29 -3.79 -6.57
N TRP A 51 -2.98 -2.67 -6.75
CA TRP A 51 -3.23 -1.74 -5.64
C TRP A 51 -4.62 -1.89 -5.01
N TRP A 52 -5.49 -2.75 -5.56
CA TRP A 52 -6.80 -2.99 -4.97
C TRP A 52 -6.67 -3.92 -3.75
N ASN A 53 -6.77 -3.29 -2.58
CA ASN A 53 -6.83 -3.92 -1.27
C ASN A 53 -8.03 -3.37 -0.50
N GLU A 54 -8.55 -4.16 0.44
CA GLU A 54 -9.77 -3.85 1.20
C GLU A 54 -9.54 -4.15 2.69
N ALA A 55 -9.85 -3.18 3.54
CA ALA A 55 -9.47 -3.20 4.95
C ALA A 55 -10.48 -2.50 5.90
N LEU A 56 -11.78 -2.45 5.52
CA LEU A 56 -12.80 -1.64 6.22
C LEU A 56 -12.92 -1.95 7.72
N HIS A 57 -12.87 -3.23 8.09
CA HIS A 57 -13.01 -3.69 9.48
C HIS A 57 -12.20 -4.99 9.71
N GLY A 58 -11.02 -5.07 9.10
CA GLY A 58 -10.25 -6.30 8.95
C GLY A 58 -9.76 -6.47 7.51
N VAL A 59 -8.71 -7.26 7.30
CA VAL A 59 -8.17 -7.50 5.95
C VAL A 59 -9.12 -8.40 5.17
N ALA A 60 -9.76 -7.85 4.14
CA ALA A 60 -10.76 -8.59 3.38
C ALA A 60 -10.11 -9.45 2.28
N ARG A 61 -10.69 -10.64 2.05
CA ARG A 61 -10.41 -11.51 0.88
C ARG A 61 -8.93 -11.91 0.72
N SER A 62 -8.17 -11.88 1.82
CA SER A 62 -6.74 -12.15 1.88
C SER A 62 -6.45 -13.32 2.84
N GLY A 63 -7.25 -14.39 2.73
CA GLY A 63 -7.25 -15.54 3.64
C GLY A 63 -7.88 -15.24 5.01
N THR A 64 -7.46 -15.99 6.03
CA THR A 64 -7.91 -15.79 7.41
C THR A 64 -7.39 -14.47 7.96
N ALA A 65 -8.28 -13.61 8.46
CA ALA A 65 -7.92 -12.34 9.07
C ALA A 65 -8.79 -12.02 10.28
N THR A 66 -8.34 -11.09 11.12
CA THR A 66 -9.17 -10.56 12.20
C THR A 66 -10.35 -9.80 11.62
N VAL A 67 -11.55 -10.01 12.16
CA VAL A 67 -12.78 -9.32 11.76
C VAL A 67 -13.31 -8.51 12.94
N PHE A 68 -13.25 -7.19 12.83
CA PHE A 68 -13.75 -6.25 13.81
C PHE A 68 -15.24 -5.93 13.57
N PRO A 69 -15.95 -5.32 14.53
CA PRO A 69 -17.28 -4.79 14.29
C PRO A 69 -17.26 -3.78 13.12
N GLN A 70 -18.38 -3.63 12.42
CA GLN A 70 -18.50 -2.64 11.35
C GLN A 70 -18.26 -1.21 11.87
N ALA A 71 -17.88 -0.30 10.98
CA ALA A 71 -17.55 1.10 11.33
C ALA A 71 -18.61 1.77 12.22
N ILE A 72 -19.90 1.55 11.93
CA ILE A 72 -21.00 2.10 12.73
C ILE A 72 -21.05 1.55 14.17
N ALA A 73 -20.75 0.26 14.35
CA ALA A 73 -20.73 -0.38 15.65
C ALA A 73 -19.48 0.02 16.46
N MET A 74 -18.34 0.17 15.80
CA MET A 74 -17.13 0.69 16.46
C MET A 74 -17.31 2.15 16.87
N ALA A 75 -17.93 2.98 16.03
CA ALA A 75 -18.24 4.38 16.35
C ALA A 75 -19.18 4.51 17.56
N ALA A 76 -20.09 3.56 17.77
CA ALA A 76 -20.97 3.53 18.95
C ALA A 76 -20.22 3.36 20.29
N SER A 77 -18.93 3.02 20.27
CA SER A 77 -18.08 3.02 21.47
C SER A 77 -17.65 4.42 21.93
N PHE A 78 -17.72 5.42 21.04
CA PHE A 78 -17.18 6.77 21.26
C PHE A 78 -15.72 6.79 21.76
N ASN A 79 -14.91 5.79 21.36
CA ASN A 79 -13.54 5.61 21.82
C ASN A 79 -12.55 5.74 20.66
N GLU A 80 -11.90 6.90 20.54
CA GLU A 80 -10.94 7.19 19.47
C GLU A 80 -9.66 6.35 19.59
N ASP A 81 -9.17 6.09 20.81
CA ASP A 81 -8.00 5.25 21.04
C ASP A 81 -8.25 3.81 20.58
N LEU A 82 -9.46 3.30 20.79
CA LEU A 82 -9.87 1.99 20.28
C LEU A 82 -9.88 1.98 18.75
N MET A 83 -10.43 3.01 18.11
CA MET A 83 -10.41 3.13 16.65
C MET A 83 -8.99 3.13 16.10
N TYR A 84 -8.07 3.85 16.74
CA TYR A 84 -6.66 3.86 16.36
C TYR A 84 -6.02 2.48 16.49
N LYS A 85 -6.23 1.78 17.61
CA LYS A 85 -5.70 0.43 17.82
C LYS A 85 -6.22 -0.57 16.79
N VAL A 86 -7.51 -0.53 16.48
CA VAL A 86 -8.09 -1.37 15.42
C VAL A 86 -7.42 -1.08 14.07
N ALA A 87 -7.23 0.20 13.71
CA ALA A 87 -6.55 0.55 12.46
C ALA A 87 -5.07 0.12 12.43
N GLU A 88 -4.38 0.20 13.56
CA GLU A 88 -3.00 -0.28 13.73
C GLU A 88 -2.91 -1.80 13.55
N ASP A 89 -3.79 -2.56 14.21
CA ASP A 89 -3.87 -4.02 14.08
C ASP A 89 -4.14 -4.44 12.63
N ILE A 90 -5.10 -3.79 11.97
CA ILE A 90 -5.37 -4.01 10.53
C ILE A 90 -4.13 -3.69 9.70
N SER A 91 -3.44 -2.57 9.95
CA SER A 91 -2.23 -2.20 9.20
C SER A 91 -1.11 -3.23 9.35
N ASN A 92 -0.90 -3.74 10.56
CA ASN A 92 0.09 -4.77 10.85
C ASN A 92 -0.23 -6.07 10.13
N GLU A 93 -1.49 -6.49 10.16
CA GLU A 93 -1.94 -7.71 9.48
C GLU A 93 -1.83 -7.60 7.95
N VAL A 94 -2.18 -6.46 7.35
CA VAL A 94 -1.98 -6.20 5.92
C VAL A 94 -0.51 -6.34 5.53
N ARG A 95 0.42 -5.77 6.31
CA ARG A 95 1.86 -5.89 6.01
C ARG A 95 2.38 -7.31 6.16
N ALA A 96 1.93 -8.02 7.19
CA ALA A 96 2.31 -9.41 7.40
C ALA A 96 1.91 -10.28 6.20
N LYS A 97 0.66 -10.10 5.72
CA LYS A 97 0.15 -10.77 4.53
C LYS A 97 0.91 -10.38 3.27
N TYR A 98 1.13 -9.09 3.03
CA TYR A 98 1.91 -8.58 1.90
C TYR A 98 3.30 -9.22 1.83
N ASN A 99 4.03 -9.23 2.96
CA ASN A 99 5.36 -9.84 3.02
C ASN A 99 5.30 -11.35 2.75
N GLY A 100 4.26 -12.03 3.25
CA GLY A 100 3.98 -13.43 2.93
C GLY A 100 3.79 -13.66 1.44
N TYR A 101 2.86 -12.96 0.79
CA TYR A 101 2.59 -13.11 -0.65
C TYR A 101 3.79 -12.75 -1.52
N LYS A 102 4.52 -11.70 -1.15
CA LYS A 102 5.75 -11.28 -1.84
C LYS A 102 6.81 -12.38 -1.82
N SER A 103 6.92 -13.15 -0.74
CA SER A 103 7.85 -14.30 -0.68
C SER A 103 7.51 -15.41 -1.68
N PHE A 104 6.25 -15.49 -2.12
CA PHE A 104 5.78 -16.40 -3.17
C PHE A 104 5.69 -15.73 -4.55
N GLY A 105 6.13 -14.47 -4.69
CA GLY A 105 6.05 -13.71 -5.94
C GLY A 105 4.62 -13.38 -6.39
N SER A 106 3.64 -13.40 -5.49
CA SER A 106 2.24 -13.11 -5.85
C SER A 106 1.93 -11.62 -5.75
N THR A 107 1.33 -11.06 -6.81
CA THR A 107 0.92 -9.65 -6.91
C THR A 107 -0.56 -9.50 -7.25
N LYS A 108 -1.38 -10.46 -6.82
CA LYS A 108 -2.82 -10.50 -7.11
C LYS A 108 -3.59 -9.44 -6.32
N ILE A 109 -4.84 -9.20 -6.73
CA ILE A 109 -5.82 -8.45 -5.95
C ILE A 109 -5.88 -8.95 -4.49
N TYR A 110 -5.99 -8.04 -3.52
CA TYR A 110 -5.95 -8.29 -2.06
C TYR A 110 -4.63 -8.81 -1.47
N GLN A 111 -3.54 -8.83 -2.24
CA GLN A 111 -2.27 -9.44 -1.81
C GLN A 111 -1.07 -8.49 -1.90
N ASP A 112 -1.17 -7.47 -2.73
CA ASP A 112 -0.04 -6.63 -3.11
C ASP A 112 -0.11 -5.25 -2.44
N LEU A 113 0.16 -4.14 -3.14
CA LEU A 113 0.50 -2.85 -2.54
C LEU A 113 -0.42 -2.46 -1.37
N PRO A 114 0.10 -2.43 -0.13
CA PRO A 114 -0.74 -2.28 1.05
C PRO A 114 -1.29 -0.85 1.14
N ALA A 115 -2.60 -0.73 1.36
CA ALA A 115 -3.23 0.54 1.71
C ALA A 115 -2.89 0.89 3.17
N GLY A 116 -1.72 1.48 3.42
CA GLY A 116 -1.33 1.90 4.78
C GLY A 116 -0.08 2.77 4.83
N ARG A 117 -0.12 3.85 5.62
CA ARG A 117 1.07 4.70 5.92
C ARG A 117 2.15 3.85 6.55
N ARG A 118 3.40 3.93 6.10
CA ARG A 118 4.55 3.51 6.94
C ARG A 118 4.43 4.28 8.27
N THR A 119 4.30 3.55 9.38
CA THR A 119 4.68 4.08 10.69
C THR A 119 6.20 4.20 10.75
#